data_AF-A0A0A8L0R8-F1
#
_entry.id   AF-A0A0A8L0R8-F1
#
_cell.length_a   1.000
_cell.length_b   1.000
_cell.length_c   1.000
_cell.angle_alpha   90.00
_cell.angle_beta   90.00
_cell.angle_gamma   90.00
#
_symmetry.space_group_name_H-M   'P 1'
#
loop_
_entity.id
_entity.type
_entity.pdbx_description
1 polymer ?
#
loop_
_entity_poly.entity_id
_entity_poly.type
_entity_poly.pdbx_seq_one_letter_code
_entity_poly.pdbx_strand_id
1 'polypeptide(L)'
;MSCVSSVSSKRSRYDDSNIFEDVHDVSMQTPVKNCSKRHQKWSLSIATPATTPVGKSDGKRKTRSLDEDLISSPLKFKGDSNVLDVEFQELSLQKVLVSLSASDAASSPVFHIPELLHRIFSSLDHESLNHCSMVNPIWSAVASRIINKDLVVQQSSISGDLKIVELDDKVHPKTLTFYKLKNHKNFVENQLPRINLLRLDSLKFYISPIIPAVLNKAAVSNNLTKLTIAGNKNITDQEMVYLIMGLPNLIELDLRACSQISDVSIVSIVKHCPKLQSINLGRHENSHLITDLSIMALSELENLTTLGISGCDKISDVSIWQLYNKHSTRMVRLSINGCTQITDNSISDIVANNGFPNLTVLDIRNCALVRFKKLIRYRDWRSKYLTKPIHIHISDSMKEEFELQQQQLYKEFRTRIMNDLNKWVNEES
;
A
#
# COMPACT_ATOMS: atom_id res chain seq x y z
N MET A 1 -28.59 51.71 1.20
CA MET A 1 -27.95 52.99 0.79
C MET A 1 -27.52 53.73 2.06
N SER A 2 -26.36 54.41 2.04
CA SER A 2 -25.89 55.51 2.93
C SER A 2 -26.28 55.52 4.43
N CYS A 3 -25.34 55.47 5.40
CA CYS A 3 -24.47 56.59 5.87
C CYS A 3 -25.29 57.77 6.46
N VAL A 4 -25.03 58.41 7.63
CA VAL A 4 -23.87 58.60 8.55
C VAL A 4 -24.48 58.80 9.99
N SER A 5 -23.89 58.41 11.14
CA SER A 5 -22.98 59.29 11.91
C SER A 5 -22.42 58.71 13.23
N SER A 6 -21.31 59.33 13.66
CA SER A 6 -20.39 59.12 14.78
C SER A 6 -20.93 59.11 16.23
N VAL A 7 -20.24 58.38 17.13
CA VAL A 7 -19.71 58.87 18.44
C VAL A 7 -18.36 58.16 18.75
N SER A 8 -17.54 58.78 19.60
CA SER A 8 -16.11 58.52 19.87
C SER A 8 -15.78 57.51 20.99
N SER A 9 -14.54 57.00 20.98
CA SER A 9 -13.82 56.56 22.19
C SER A 9 -12.29 56.77 22.03
N LYS A 10 -11.54 56.70 23.12
CA LYS A 10 -10.27 57.42 23.33
C LYS A 10 -8.99 56.65 22.92
N ARG A 11 -7.95 57.41 22.57
CA ARG A 11 -6.54 56.97 22.51
C ARG A 11 -5.95 56.83 23.93
N SER A 12 -5.00 55.91 24.09
CA SER A 12 -3.72 56.21 24.74
C SER A 12 -2.58 55.62 23.90
N ARG A 13 -1.50 56.38 23.73
CA ARG A 13 -0.24 55.97 23.07
C ARG A 13 0.86 55.85 24.11
N TYR A 14 1.86 55.04 23.80
CA TYR A 14 3.31 55.25 23.93
C TYR A 14 3.90 54.09 23.09
N ASP A 15 4.60 54.27 21.96
CA ASP A 15 5.70 55.19 21.56
C ASP A 15 6.85 55.10 22.59
N ASP A 16 8.14 54.92 22.25
CA ASP A 16 8.80 54.63 20.97
C ASP A 16 10.28 54.24 21.25
N SER A 17 10.99 53.62 20.29
CA SER A 17 12.38 54.01 19.89
C SER A 17 13.08 53.00 18.96
N ASN A 18 13.37 53.45 17.73
CA ASN A 18 14.32 52.83 16.80
C ASN A 18 15.76 53.29 17.09
N ILE A 19 16.76 52.50 16.66
CA ILE A 19 18.08 53.00 16.25
C ILE A 19 18.54 52.27 14.96
N PHE A 20 18.59 53.02 13.85
CA PHE A 20 19.55 53.06 12.71
C PHE A 20 20.48 51.85 12.44
N GLU A 21 20.53 51.29 11.20
CA GLU A 21 21.32 51.75 10.01
C GLU A 21 22.86 51.64 10.21
N ASP A 22 23.72 51.20 9.26
CA ASP A 22 23.58 50.68 7.89
C ASP A 22 24.95 50.07 7.38
N VAL A 23 25.03 49.70 6.09
CA VAL A 23 26.17 49.63 5.15
C VAL A 23 27.05 48.34 4.97
N HIS A 24 27.24 48.03 3.67
CA HIS A 24 28.38 47.40 2.95
C HIS A 24 28.33 45.95 2.41
N ASP A 25 27.68 45.85 1.24
CA ASP A 25 28.09 45.16 0.00
C ASP A 25 29.56 44.66 -0.14
N VAL A 26 29.73 43.38 -0.47
CA VAL A 26 30.86 42.83 -1.25
C VAL A 26 30.38 41.68 -2.14
N SER A 27 30.73 41.72 -3.43
CA SER A 27 30.47 40.68 -4.42
C SER A 27 31.75 39.99 -4.90
N MET A 28 31.73 38.66 -5.11
CA MET A 28 32.65 37.86 -5.94
C MET A 28 31.99 36.48 -6.18
N GLN A 29 31.47 36.16 -7.37
CA GLN A 29 32.15 35.67 -8.58
C GLN A 29 32.90 34.33 -8.46
N THR A 30 32.43 33.34 -9.24
CA THR A 30 33.16 32.40 -10.15
C THR A 30 32.54 30.97 -10.14
N PRO A 31 32.75 30.13 -11.18
CA PRO A 31 32.84 30.46 -12.61
C PRO A 31 31.90 29.58 -13.48
N VAL A 32 31.41 30.13 -14.59
CA VAL A 32 30.73 29.37 -15.64
C VAL A 32 31.77 28.56 -16.44
N LYS A 33 31.54 27.25 -16.62
CA LYS A 33 32.23 26.46 -17.66
C LYS A 33 31.23 25.91 -18.68
N ASN A 34 31.27 26.49 -19.88
CA ASN A 34 30.65 25.92 -21.08
C ASN A 34 31.24 24.54 -21.39
N CYS A 35 30.37 23.60 -21.77
CA CYS A 35 30.75 22.46 -22.63
C CYS A 35 29.62 22.13 -23.61
N SER A 36 29.63 22.87 -24.72
CA SER A 36 28.79 22.59 -25.89
C SER A 36 29.33 21.41 -26.71
N LYS A 37 28.42 20.67 -27.35
CA LYS A 37 28.67 19.77 -28.50
C LYS A 37 29.54 18.52 -28.26
N ARG A 38 28.87 17.36 -28.21
CA ARG A 38 29.30 16.19 -28.98
C ARG A 38 28.12 15.38 -29.51
N HIS A 39 27.68 15.72 -30.71
CA HIS A 39 27.01 14.74 -31.57
C HIS A 39 28.04 13.69 -31.97
N GLN A 40 27.73 12.41 -31.79
CA GLN A 40 28.19 11.37 -32.71
C GLN A 40 27.03 10.46 -33.09
N LYS A 41 26.91 10.23 -34.40
CA LYS A 41 25.99 9.26 -35.00
C LYS A 41 26.48 7.85 -34.63
N TRP A 42 25.56 6.93 -34.39
CA TRP A 42 25.72 5.55 -34.85
C TRP A 42 24.43 5.08 -35.52
N SER A 43 24.60 4.24 -36.53
CA SER A 43 23.62 3.93 -37.56
C SER A 43 23.57 2.42 -37.79
N LEU A 44 22.35 1.87 -37.84
CA LEU A 44 21.97 0.51 -38.26
C LEU A 44 22.68 -0.69 -37.61
N SER A 45 21.88 -1.64 -37.13
CA SER A 45 21.82 -2.98 -37.76
C SER A 45 20.55 -3.73 -37.32
N ILE A 46 19.96 -4.46 -38.27
CA ILE A 46 18.76 -5.28 -38.07
C ILE A 46 19.19 -6.69 -37.62
N ALA A 47 18.49 -7.30 -36.67
CA ALA A 47 18.62 -8.72 -36.37
C ALA A 47 17.29 -9.32 -35.90
N THR A 48 16.65 -10.13 -36.74
CA THR A 48 15.56 -11.05 -36.40
C THR A 48 16.10 -12.46 -36.18
N PRO A 49 15.56 -13.20 -35.19
CA PRO A 49 15.51 -14.66 -35.22
C PRO A 49 14.04 -15.11 -35.25
N ALA A 50 13.57 -15.81 -36.29
CA ALA A 50 13.86 -17.20 -36.67
C ALA A 50 12.96 -18.24 -35.98
N THR A 51 11.84 -18.56 -36.65
CA THR A 51 11.12 -19.85 -36.57
C THR A 51 12.09 -21.01 -36.81
N THR A 52 12.02 -22.21 -36.23
CA THR A 52 11.03 -23.33 -36.31
C THR A 52 11.76 -24.58 -35.69
N PRO A 53 11.24 -25.84 -35.62
CA PRO A 53 9.89 -26.37 -35.83
C PRO A 53 9.36 -27.33 -34.71
N VAL A 54 8.10 -27.76 -34.83
CA VAL A 54 7.50 -28.85 -34.04
C VAL A 54 7.52 -30.17 -34.83
N GLY A 55 7.91 -31.28 -34.18
CA GLY A 55 7.97 -32.62 -34.74
C GLY A 55 6.84 -33.55 -34.28
N LYS A 56 6.05 -34.00 -35.26
CA LYS A 56 5.01 -35.07 -35.28
C LYS A 56 5.01 -36.14 -34.18
N SER A 57 3.80 -36.55 -33.76
CA SER A 57 3.41 -37.99 -33.78
C SER A 57 1.90 -38.16 -33.95
N ASP A 58 1.50 -39.09 -34.82
CA ASP A 58 0.10 -39.37 -35.20
C ASP A 58 -0.53 -40.53 -34.39
N GLY A 59 -1.85 -40.44 -34.19
CA GLY A 59 -2.75 -41.58 -34.50
C GLY A 59 -3.40 -42.37 -33.35
N LYS A 60 -4.73 -42.23 -33.20
CA LYS A 60 -5.72 -43.25 -33.66
C LYS A 60 -7.20 -42.91 -33.30
N ARG A 61 -7.96 -42.58 -34.36
CA ARG A 61 -9.41 -42.82 -34.60
C ARG A 61 -10.11 -43.83 -33.65
N LYS A 62 -11.27 -43.49 -33.06
CA LYS A 62 -12.68 -43.88 -33.42
C LYS A 62 -13.63 -43.49 -32.25
N THR A 63 -14.96 -43.24 -32.33
CA THR A 63 -15.94 -42.93 -33.42
C THR A 63 -17.18 -42.15 -32.83
N ARG A 64 -18.23 -41.91 -33.65
CA ARG A 64 -19.51 -41.21 -33.36
C ARG A 64 -20.59 -42.04 -32.63
N SER A 65 -21.48 -41.36 -31.88
CA SER A 65 -22.95 -41.25 -32.17
C SER A 65 -23.60 -40.19 -31.24
N LEU A 66 -24.35 -39.20 -31.76
CA LEU A 66 -25.84 -39.06 -31.76
C LEU A 66 -26.49 -39.05 -30.36
N ASP A 67 -27.48 -38.20 -29.99
CA ASP A 67 -28.06 -36.97 -30.56
C ASP A 67 -28.90 -36.24 -29.47
N GLU A 68 -29.22 -34.96 -29.74
CA GLU A 68 -30.43 -34.16 -29.38
C GLU A 68 -31.13 -34.23 -27.99
N ASP A 69 -31.27 -33.03 -27.42
CA ASP A 69 -32.47 -32.43 -26.81
C ASP A 69 -33.24 -33.10 -25.65
N LEU A 70 -33.39 -32.34 -24.54
CA LEU A 70 -34.66 -31.62 -24.32
C LEU A 70 -34.57 -30.56 -23.20
N ILE A 71 -35.27 -29.44 -23.43
CA ILE A 71 -35.42 -28.30 -22.53
C ILE A 71 -36.71 -28.46 -21.72
N SER A 72 -36.65 -28.44 -20.38
CA SER A 72 -37.70 -27.84 -19.53
C SER A 72 -37.29 -27.70 -18.06
N SER A 73 -37.25 -26.47 -17.58
CA SER A 73 -37.25 -26.05 -16.17
C SER A 73 -38.68 -26.08 -15.57
N PRO A 74 -38.96 -25.61 -14.34
CA PRO A 74 -38.26 -25.77 -13.04
C PRO A 74 -39.23 -26.20 -11.90
N LEU A 75 -38.76 -26.88 -10.84
CA LEU A 75 -39.61 -27.13 -9.65
C LEU A 75 -38.93 -26.89 -8.28
N LYS A 76 -39.24 -25.70 -7.74
CA LYS A 76 -39.63 -25.39 -6.35
C LYS A 76 -38.95 -26.13 -5.18
N PHE A 77 -38.23 -25.35 -4.38
CA PHE A 77 -38.03 -25.62 -2.95
C PHE A 77 -39.37 -25.79 -2.20
N LYS A 78 -39.47 -26.85 -1.41
CA LYS A 78 -40.22 -26.91 -0.15
C LYS A 78 -39.31 -27.59 0.86
N GLY A 79 -39.20 -27.04 2.06
CA GLY A 79 -38.51 -27.72 3.16
C GLY A 79 -39.38 -28.82 3.75
N ASP A 80 -38.75 -29.71 4.50
CA ASP A 80 -39.11 -29.89 5.91
C ASP A 80 -37.94 -30.50 6.68
N SER A 81 -37.89 -30.21 7.98
CA SER A 81 -36.92 -30.73 8.93
C SER A 81 -37.13 -32.22 9.19
N ASN A 82 -36.05 -33.00 9.27
CA ASN A 82 -36.01 -34.11 10.21
C ASN A 82 -34.58 -34.44 10.67
N VAL A 83 -34.49 -34.78 11.95
CA VAL A 83 -33.27 -35.15 12.68
C VAL A 83 -32.86 -36.56 12.29
N LEU A 84 -31.56 -36.79 12.13
CA LEU A 84 -30.96 -38.12 12.27
C LEU A 84 -29.69 -38.00 13.12
N ASP A 85 -29.80 -38.45 14.37
CA ASP A 85 -28.64 -38.75 15.20
C ASP A 85 -27.81 -39.85 14.53
N VAL A 86 -26.50 -39.64 14.46
CA VAL A 86 -25.53 -40.70 14.13
C VAL A 86 -24.42 -40.65 15.17
N GLU A 87 -24.45 -41.62 16.08
CA GLU A 87 -23.41 -41.82 17.09
C GLU A 87 -22.06 -42.09 16.41
N PHE A 88 -21.11 -41.17 16.54
CA PHE A 88 -19.71 -41.43 16.20
C PHE A 88 -19.03 -42.16 17.36
N GLN A 89 -18.84 -43.47 17.24
CA GLN A 89 -18.01 -44.22 18.17
C GLN A 89 -16.55 -43.75 18.14
N GLU A 90 -15.97 -43.47 19.31
CA GLU A 90 -14.57 -43.08 19.46
C GLU A 90 -13.60 -44.20 19.05
N LEU A 91 -13.08 -44.13 17.82
CA LEU A 91 -11.88 -44.88 17.44
C LEU A 91 -10.63 -44.18 17.98
N SER A 92 -10.21 -44.61 19.17
CA SER A 92 -9.02 -44.10 19.87
C SER A 92 -7.73 -44.35 19.05
N LEU A 93 -7.15 -43.25 18.55
CA LEU A 93 -5.98 -43.22 17.65
C LEU A 93 -4.72 -43.93 18.17
N GLN A 94 -4.64 -44.25 19.47
CA GLN A 94 -3.52 -45.00 20.05
C GLN A 94 -3.39 -46.44 19.50
N LYS A 95 -4.47 -47.06 19.00
CA LYS A 95 -4.40 -48.44 18.46
C LYS A 95 -3.78 -48.56 17.08
N VAL A 96 -3.68 -47.47 16.30
CA VAL A 96 -3.10 -47.48 14.95
C VAL A 96 -1.57 -47.32 14.96
N LEU A 97 -1.00 -46.87 16.09
CA LEU A 97 0.41 -46.51 16.24
C LEU A 97 1.39 -47.68 16.43
N VAL A 98 0.92 -48.93 16.54
CA VAL A 98 1.74 -50.08 17.01
C VAL A 98 2.29 -50.96 15.87
N SER A 99 1.82 -50.83 14.62
CA SER A 99 2.03 -51.86 13.59
C SER A 99 2.71 -51.42 12.27
N LEU A 100 3.50 -50.34 12.25
CA LEU A 100 4.26 -49.94 11.05
C LEU A 100 5.75 -49.69 11.35
N SER A 101 6.61 -50.42 10.63
CA SER A 101 8.07 -50.27 10.65
C SER A 101 8.50 -48.95 10.00
N ALA A 102 9.61 -48.38 10.49
CA ALA A 102 10.05 -47.02 10.17
C ALA A 102 10.38 -46.73 8.68
N SER A 103 10.40 -47.73 7.79
CA SER A 103 10.66 -47.58 6.36
C SER A 103 9.48 -47.00 5.57
N ASP A 104 8.25 -47.34 5.95
CA ASP A 104 7.07 -47.09 5.09
C ASP A 104 6.31 -45.81 5.47
N ALA A 105 6.66 -45.21 6.61
CA ALA A 105 6.02 -43.99 7.10
C ALA A 105 6.19 -42.78 6.16
N ALA A 106 7.27 -42.73 5.36
CA ALA A 106 7.57 -41.60 4.49
C ALA A 106 6.69 -41.51 3.23
N SER A 107 5.93 -42.56 2.88
CA SER A 107 5.08 -42.61 1.67
C SER A 107 3.57 -42.61 1.95
N SER A 108 3.16 -42.77 3.21
CA SER A 108 1.74 -42.82 3.57
C SER A 108 1.11 -41.41 3.53
N PRO A 109 -0.03 -41.22 2.83
CA PRO A 109 -0.66 -39.91 2.68
C PRO A 109 -1.07 -39.28 4.01
N VAL A 110 -1.24 -40.09 5.07
CA VAL A 110 -1.61 -39.64 6.43
C VAL A 110 -0.58 -38.65 7.00
N PHE A 111 0.72 -38.84 6.74
CA PHE A 111 1.77 -37.95 7.26
C PHE A 111 1.85 -36.61 6.52
N HIS A 112 1.32 -36.52 5.30
CA HIS A 112 1.25 -35.26 4.55
C HIS A 112 0.02 -34.41 4.89
N ILE A 113 -0.97 -34.96 5.61
CA ILE A 113 -2.21 -34.24 5.96
C ILE A 113 -1.93 -32.91 6.67
N PRO A 114 -1.09 -32.81 7.72
CA PRO A 114 -0.89 -31.55 8.43
C PRO A 114 -0.26 -30.44 7.57
N GLU A 115 0.61 -30.81 6.63
CA GLU A 115 1.30 -29.85 5.76
C GLU A 115 0.43 -29.42 4.57
N LEU A 116 -0.38 -30.34 4.02
CA LEU A 116 -1.42 -30.00 3.06
C LEU A 116 -2.47 -29.07 3.68
N LEU A 117 -2.97 -29.41 4.88
CA LEU A 117 -3.89 -28.56 5.63
C LEU A 117 -3.27 -27.20 5.92
N HIS A 118 -1.98 -27.12 6.31
CA HIS A 118 -1.32 -25.84 6.53
C HIS A 118 -1.32 -24.97 5.26
N ARG A 119 -1.06 -25.55 4.08
CA ARG A 119 -1.10 -24.82 2.81
C ARG A 119 -2.50 -24.30 2.48
N ILE A 120 -3.53 -25.13 2.67
CA ILE A 120 -4.94 -24.75 2.44
C ILE A 120 -5.34 -23.64 3.42
N PHE A 121 -5.15 -23.88 4.73
CA PHE A 121 -5.54 -22.98 5.81
C PHE A 121 -4.79 -21.64 5.75
N SER A 122 -3.55 -21.61 5.25
CA SER A 122 -2.81 -20.35 5.04
C SER A 122 -3.45 -19.39 4.03
N SER A 123 -4.48 -19.83 3.30
CA SER A 123 -5.25 -19.00 2.36
C SER A 123 -6.66 -18.65 2.85
N LEU A 124 -7.09 -19.20 3.99
CA LEU A 124 -8.41 -18.97 4.57
C LEU A 124 -8.44 -17.70 5.43
N ASP A 125 -9.62 -17.10 5.57
CA ASP A 125 -9.82 -16.00 6.51
C ASP A 125 -9.92 -16.50 7.97
N HIS A 126 -9.82 -15.56 8.92
CA HIS A 126 -9.75 -15.91 10.34
C HIS A 126 -11.07 -16.53 10.88
N GLU A 127 -12.20 -16.27 10.22
CA GLU A 127 -13.49 -16.88 10.56
C GLU A 127 -13.56 -18.33 10.07
N SER A 128 -13.16 -18.60 8.82
CA SER A 128 -13.02 -19.96 8.30
C SER A 128 -11.98 -20.78 9.06
N LEU A 129 -10.87 -20.16 9.49
CA LEU A 129 -9.85 -20.79 10.34
C LEU A 129 -10.40 -21.18 11.72
N ASN A 130 -11.25 -20.35 12.33
CA ASN A 130 -11.93 -20.67 13.58
C ASN A 130 -12.95 -21.81 13.38
N HIS A 131 -13.68 -21.86 12.27
CA HIS A 131 -14.51 -23.02 11.95
C HIS A 131 -13.68 -24.29 11.73
N CYS A 132 -12.53 -24.19 11.04
CA CYS A 132 -11.61 -25.31 10.86
C CYS A 132 -11.06 -25.84 12.19
N SER A 133 -10.82 -24.97 13.19
CA SER A 133 -10.28 -25.40 14.48
C SER A 133 -11.26 -26.22 15.33
N MET A 134 -12.56 -26.20 14.98
CA MET A 134 -13.62 -26.98 15.63
C MET A 134 -13.87 -28.36 15.00
N VAL A 135 -13.24 -28.69 13.85
CA VAL A 135 -13.57 -29.92 13.09
C VAL A 135 -13.02 -31.20 13.71
N ASN A 136 -11.73 -31.23 14.03
CA ASN A 136 -11.05 -32.36 14.69
C ASN A 136 -9.69 -31.92 15.27
N PRO A 137 -9.03 -32.71 16.13
CA PRO A 137 -7.77 -32.30 16.78
C PRO A 137 -6.61 -31.98 15.83
N ILE A 138 -6.52 -32.63 14.66
CA ILE A 138 -5.45 -32.35 13.67
C ILE A 138 -5.71 -30.99 13.01
N TRP A 139 -6.94 -30.74 12.57
CA TRP A 139 -7.35 -29.46 12.01
C TRP A 139 -7.21 -28.35 13.06
N SER A 140 -7.59 -28.61 14.31
CA SER A 140 -7.42 -27.70 15.44
C SER A 140 -5.97 -27.32 15.68
N ALA A 141 -5.04 -28.28 15.67
CA ALA A 141 -3.61 -28.01 15.84
C ALA A 141 -3.02 -27.19 14.68
N VAL A 142 -3.41 -27.48 13.43
CA VAL A 142 -2.92 -26.75 12.25
C VAL A 142 -3.50 -25.34 12.18
N ALA A 143 -4.82 -25.18 12.38
CA ALA A 143 -5.49 -23.88 12.40
C ALA A 143 -4.97 -23.00 13.53
N SER A 144 -4.86 -23.52 14.76
CA SER A 144 -4.31 -22.79 15.91
C SER A 144 -2.88 -22.34 15.67
N ARG A 145 -2.04 -23.12 14.97
CA ARG A 145 -0.67 -22.72 14.62
C ARG A 145 -0.61 -21.54 13.64
N ILE A 146 -1.62 -21.38 12.79
CA ILE A 146 -1.75 -20.26 11.85
C ILE A 146 -2.34 -19.04 12.57
N ILE A 147 -3.42 -19.22 13.33
CA ILE A 147 -4.05 -18.19 14.17
C ILE A 147 -3.04 -17.58 15.16
N ASN A 148 -2.27 -18.41 15.88
CA ASN A 148 -1.28 -17.95 16.85
C ASN A 148 -0.05 -17.27 16.21
N LYS A 149 0.07 -17.28 14.88
CA LYS A 149 1.13 -16.59 14.12
C LYS A 149 0.66 -15.22 13.61
N ASP A 150 -0.57 -15.10 13.15
CA ASP A 150 -1.23 -13.83 12.77
C ASP A 150 -2.49 -13.64 13.62
N LEU A 151 -2.28 -13.15 14.83
CA LEU A 151 -3.31 -13.06 15.86
C LEU A 151 -4.16 -11.82 15.63
N VAL A 152 -5.45 -12.02 15.36
CA VAL A 152 -6.41 -10.92 15.17
C VAL A 152 -7.31 -10.81 16.40
N VAL A 153 -7.28 -9.63 17.03
CA VAL A 153 -8.18 -9.26 18.12
C VAL A 153 -9.17 -8.22 17.59
N GLN A 154 -10.44 -8.59 17.59
CA GLN A 154 -11.52 -7.77 17.06
C GLN A 154 -12.69 -7.71 18.03
N GLN A 155 -13.27 -6.51 18.17
CA GLN A 155 -14.52 -6.33 18.89
C GLN A 155 -15.70 -6.91 18.07
N SER A 156 -16.49 -7.77 18.71
CA SER A 156 -17.78 -8.25 18.20
C SER A 156 -18.71 -7.06 17.94
N SER A 157 -19.24 -6.95 16.72
CA SER A 157 -20.20 -5.89 16.38
C SER A 157 -21.60 -6.16 16.95
N ILE A 158 -21.83 -7.33 17.54
CA ILE A 158 -23.13 -7.80 18.04
C ILE A 158 -23.17 -7.75 19.58
N SER A 159 -22.18 -8.32 20.26
CA SER A 159 -22.13 -8.38 21.72
C SER A 159 -21.28 -7.30 22.37
N GLY A 160 -20.42 -6.62 21.60
CA GLY A 160 -19.44 -5.67 22.14
C GLY A 160 -18.23 -6.32 22.83
N ASP A 161 -18.28 -7.63 23.11
CA ASP A 161 -17.15 -8.40 23.63
C ASP A 161 -16.03 -8.56 22.61
N LEU A 162 -14.85 -8.91 23.10
CA LEU A 162 -13.73 -9.28 22.26
C LEU A 162 -13.84 -10.75 21.88
N LYS A 163 -13.71 -11.07 20.59
CA LYS A 163 -13.44 -12.46 20.15
C LYS A 163 -12.00 -12.81 20.56
N ILE A 164 -11.81 -13.24 21.82
CA ILE A 164 -10.51 -13.63 22.38
C ILE A 164 -10.34 -15.15 22.21
N VAL A 165 -9.31 -15.56 21.48
CA VAL A 165 -8.63 -16.84 21.72
C VAL A 165 -7.76 -16.63 22.98
N GLU A 166 -7.86 -17.52 23.97
CA GLU A 166 -7.17 -17.34 25.26
C GLU A 166 -5.69 -17.01 25.08
N LEU A 167 -5.29 -15.85 25.60
CA LEU A 167 -3.94 -15.31 25.46
C LEU A 167 -3.05 -15.82 26.60
N ASP A 168 -2.49 -17.01 26.42
CA ASP A 168 -1.48 -17.55 27.32
C ASP A 168 -0.04 -17.23 26.86
N ASP A 169 0.93 -17.45 27.75
CA ASP A 169 2.35 -17.15 27.50
C ASP A 169 2.98 -18.04 26.40
N LYS A 170 2.27 -19.07 25.90
CA LYS A 170 2.70 -19.93 24.79
C LYS A 170 2.33 -19.33 23.43
N VAL A 171 1.50 -18.27 23.38
CA VAL A 171 1.17 -17.56 22.13
C VAL A 171 2.32 -16.60 21.76
N HIS A 172 2.95 -16.87 20.60
CA HIS A 172 4.12 -16.13 20.09
C HIS A 172 3.83 -15.56 18.69
N PRO A 173 3.01 -14.50 18.58
CA PRO A 173 2.58 -13.96 17.30
C PRO A 173 3.75 -13.31 16.55
N LYS A 174 3.78 -13.50 15.22
CA LYS A 174 4.61 -12.68 14.32
C LYS A 174 3.87 -11.42 13.90
N THR A 175 2.56 -11.54 13.71
CA THR A 175 1.67 -10.42 13.41
C THR A 175 0.59 -10.36 14.49
N LEU A 176 0.29 -9.14 14.95
CA LEU A 176 -0.75 -8.87 15.94
C LEU A 176 -1.60 -7.69 15.45
N THR A 177 -2.89 -7.93 15.27
CA THR A 177 -3.80 -6.98 14.63
C THR A 177 -5.01 -6.67 15.50
N PHE A 178 -5.29 -5.37 15.69
CA PHE A 178 -6.35 -4.83 16.53
C PHE A 178 -7.38 -4.05 15.72
N TYR A 179 -8.60 -4.57 15.60
CA TYR A 179 -9.69 -3.90 14.89
C TYR A 179 -10.73 -3.28 15.84
N LYS A 180 -10.94 -1.96 15.69
CA LYS A 180 -12.02 -1.17 16.29
C LYS A 180 -12.08 -1.23 17.83
N LEU A 181 -10.94 -1.28 18.51
CA LEU A 181 -10.88 -1.39 19.99
C LEU A 181 -11.23 -0.07 20.70
N LYS A 182 -12.48 0.35 20.67
CA LYS A 182 -12.90 1.65 21.23
C LYS A 182 -12.93 1.68 22.77
N ASN A 183 -13.49 0.64 23.39
CA ASN A 183 -13.83 0.65 24.83
C ASN A 183 -13.03 -0.36 25.67
N HIS A 184 -12.00 -1.00 25.11
CA HIS A 184 -11.32 -2.16 25.69
C HIS A 184 -9.97 -1.83 26.35
N LYS A 185 -9.91 -0.71 27.08
CA LYS A 185 -8.70 -0.27 27.79
C LYS A 185 -8.19 -1.35 28.76
N ASN A 186 -9.10 -1.95 29.52
CA ASN A 186 -8.79 -3.04 30.46
C ASN A 186 -8.19 -4.28 29.80
N PHE A 187 -8.53 -4.60 28.54
CA PHE A 187 -7.91 -5.72 27.82
C PHE A 187 -6.46 -5.38 27.44
N VAL A 188 -6.26 -4.16 26.94
CA VAL A 188 -4.93 -3.65 26.58
C VAL A 188 -4.00 -3.57 27.80
N GLU A 189 -4.54 -3.25 28.97
CA GLU A 189 -3.78 -3.11 30.21
C GLU A 189 -3.59 -4.43 30.97
N ASN A 190 -4.50 -5.40 30.89
CA ASN A 190 -4.45 -6.63 31.71
C ASN A 190 -4.10 -7.93 30.97
N GLN A 191 -4.49 -8.08 29.70
CA GLN A 191 -4.28 -9.32 28.93
C GLN A 191 -3.07 -9.21 28.00
N LEU A 192 -2.93 -8.06 27.36
CA LEU A 192 -1.85 -7.77 26.42
C LEU A 192 -0.42 -7.85 27.02
N PRO A 193 -0.18 -7.53 28.31
CA PRO A 193 1.10 -7.79 28.95
C PRO A 193 1.48 -9.27 29.10
N ARG A 194 0.53 -10.22 28.96
CA ARG A 194 0.80 -11.66 29.02
C ARG A 194 1.38 -12.19 27.70
N ILE A 195 0.96 -11.63 26.57
CA ILE A 195 1.46 -12.04 25.25
C ILE A 195 2.98 -11.84 25.15
N ASN A 196 3.69 -12.86 24.66
CA ASN A 196 5.10 -12.77 24.34
C ASN A 196 5.34 -12.07 22.99
N LEU A 197 5.71 -10.79 23.04
CA LEU A 197 5.94 -9.96 21.85
C LEU A 197 7.38 -10.04 21.31
N LEU A 198 8.26 -10.90 21.85
CA LEU A 198 9.67 -10.97 21.43
C LEU A 198 9.87 -11.36 19.96
N ARG A 199 8.90 -12.05 19.34
CA ARG A 199 8.93 -12.47 17.93
C ARG A 199 8.04 -11.62 17.01
N LEU A 200 7.51 -10.51 17.52
CA LEU A 200 6.57 -9.66 16.80
C LEU A 200 7.30 -8.86 15.72
N ASP A 201 6.95 -9.13 14.46
CA ASP A 201 7.44 -8.43 13.27
C ASP A 201 6.47 -7.33 12.83
N SER A 202 5.17 -7.57 12.98
CA SER A 202 4.11 -6.66 12.53
C SER A 202 3.05 -6.41 13.59
N LEU A 203 2.76 -5.14 13.85
CA LEU A 203 1.78 -4.68 14.83
C LEU A 203 0.83 -3.68 14.17
N LYS A 204 -0.47 -3.96 14.22
CA LYS A 204 -1.47 -3.20 13.46
C LYS A 204 -2.63 -2.78 14.36
N PHE A 205 -2.96 -1.50 14.36
CA PHE A 205 -4.13 -0.92 15.01
C PHE A 205 -4.98 -0.23 13.93
N TYR A 206 -6.24 -0.62 13.83
CA TYR A 206 -7.21 -0.05 12.91
C TYR A 206 -8.39 0.52 13.68
N ILE A 207 -8.54 1.86 13.68
CA ILE A 207 -9.63 2.58 14.35
C ILE A 207 -9.69 2.26 15.86
N SER A 208 -8.51 2.13 16.48
CA SER A 208 -8.33 1.78 17.90
C SER A 208 -7.67 2.95 18.64
N PRO A 209 -8.38 3.67 19.54
CA PRO A 209 -7.84 4.84 20.25
C PRO A 209 -6.70 4.51 21.24
N ILE A 210 -6.64 3.27 21.74
CA ILE A 210 -5.69 2.83 22.77
C ILE A 210 -4.43 2.25 22.10
N ILE A 211 -3.25 2.77 22.44
CA ILE A 211 -1.98 2.34 21.82
C ILE A 211 -0.71 2.39 22.70
N PRO A 212 -0.48 3.40 23.57
CA PRO A 212 0.85 3.62 24.17
C PRO A 212 1.46 2.41 24.91
N ALA A 213 0.69 1.73 25.77
CA ALA A 213 1.22 0.65 26.61
C ALA A 213 1.73 -0.57 25.81
N VAL A 214 0.99 -1.00 24.79
CA VAL A 214 1.38 -2.14 23.92
C VAL A 214 2.64 -1.79 23.15
N LEU A 215 2.68 -0.59 22.59
CA LEU A 215 3.77 -0.15 21.75
C LEU A 215 5.07 0.00 22.55
N ASN A 216 5.01 0.48 23.79
CA ASN A 216 6.16 0.52 24.68
C ASN A 216 6.74 -0.89 24.92
N LYS A 217 5.89 -1.92 25.12
CA LYS A 217 6.35 -3.31 25.23
C LYS A 217 6.86 -3.87 23.90
N ALA A 218 6.25 -3.51 22.77
CA ALA A 218 6.70 -3.93 21.44
C ALA A 218 8.04 -3.31 21.05
N ALA A 219 8.30 -2.05 21.42
CA ALA A 219 9.58 -1.37 21.23
C ALA A 219 10.73 -2.13 21.90
N VAL A 220 10.54 -2.63 23.13
CA VAL A 220 11.53 -3.45 23.84
C VAL A 220 11.92 -4.73 23.08
N SER A 221 11.06 -5.26 22.19
CA SER A 221 11.38 -6.46 21.40
C SER A 221 12.45 -6.22 20.32
N ASN A 222 12.68 -4.96 19.90
CA ASN A 222 13.55 -4.54 18.79
C ASN A 222 13.31 -5.22 17.42
N ASN A 223 12.39 -6.18 17.31
CA ASN A 223 12.14 -6.99 16.10
C ASN A 223 10.99 -6.44 15.23
N LEU A 224 10.28 -5.41 15.70
CA LEU A 224 9.15 -4.84 14.97
C LEU A 224 9.63 -4.10 13.70
N THR A 225 9.27 -4.63 12.53
CA THR A 225 9.57 -4.02 11.23
C THR A 225 8.36 -3.34 10.59
N LYS A 226 7.13 -3.66 11.02
CA LYS A 226 5.90 -3.11 10.44
C LYS A 226 4.94 -2.58 11.51
N LEU A 227 4.55 -1.32 11.38
CA LEU A 227 3.62 -0.66 12.29
C LEU A 227 2.47 -0.02 11.51
N THR A 228 1.24 -0.31 11.92
CA THR A 228 0.04 0.38 11.41
C THR A 228 -0.74 0.96 12.59
N ILE A 229 -1.13 2.22 12.48
CA ILE A 229 -1.93 2.96 13.48
C ILE A 229 -3.11 3.66 12.78
N ALA A 230 -3.60 3.06 11.70
CA ALA A 230 -4.56 3.70 10.79
C ALA A 230 -5.90 4.04 11.49
N GLY A 231 -6.31 5.29 11.37
CA GLY A 231 -7.57 5.83 11.91
C GLY A 231 -7.54 6.10 13.42
N ASN A 232 -6.37 6.18 14.05
CA ASN A 232 -6.29 6.68 15.43
C ASN A 232 -6.35 8.22 15.45
N LYS A 233 -7.34 8.77 16.16
CA LYS A 233 -7.58 10.22 16.29
C LYS A 233 -6.97 10.86 17.54
N ASN A 234 -6.28 10.08 18.38
CA ASN A 234 -5.81 10.49 19.70
C ASN A 234 -4.29 10.66 19.76
N ILE A 235 -3.54 9.95 18.90
CA ILE A 235 -2.08 9.96 18.89
C ILE A 235 -1.53 11.31 18.44
N THR A 236 -0.88 11.97 19.38
CA THR A 236 -0.23 13.27 19.22
C THR A 236 1.20 13.13 18.69
N ASP A 237 1.77 14.24 18.22
CA ASP A 237 3.19 14.28 17.85
C ASP A 237 4.11 13.88 19.02
N GLN A 238 3.78 14.23 20.26
CA GLN A 238 4.60 13.88 21.44
C GLN A 238 4.64 12.37 21.69
N GLU A 239 3.49 11.71 21.63
CA GLU A 239 3.40 10.25 21.78
C GLU A 239 4.06 9.53 20.61
N MET A 240 3.90 10.04 19.38
CA MET A 240 4.55 9.47 18.20
C MET A 240 6.09 9.61 18.27
N VAL A 241 6.62 10.74 18.75
CA VAL A 241 8.06 10.93 18.97
C VAL A 241 8.60 9.95 19.99
N TYR A 242 7.95 9.82 21.16
CA TYR A 242 8.37 8.87 22.20
C TYR A 242 8.36 7.43 21.70
N LEU A 243 7.33 7.06 20.94
CA LEU A 243 7.16 5.75 20.32
C LEU A 243 8.32 5.38 19.38
N ILE A 244 8.63 6.23 18.41
CA ILE A 244 9.55 5.87 17.32
C ILE A 244 11.01 5.83 17.76
N MET A 245 11.35 6.47 18.88
CA MET A 245 12.68 6.34 19.52
C MET A 245 12.98 4.88 19.90
N GLY A 246 11.95 4.07 20.17
CA GLY A 246 12.07 2.64 20.47
C GLY A 246 11.91 1.71 19.26
N LEU A 247 11.82 2.23 18.02
CA LEU A 247 11.53 1.43 16.81
C LEU A 247 12.56 1.63 15.68
N PRO A 248 13.87 1.41 15.92
CA PRO A 248 14.93 1.69 14.94
C PRO A 248 14.93 0.75 13.73
N ASN A 249 14.25 -0.39 13.81
CA ASN A 249 14.20 -1.41 12.77
C ASN A 249 12.95 -1.32 11.86
N LEU A 250 12.18 -0.23 11.96
CA LEU A 250 10.94 -0.07 11.20
C LEU A 250 11.20 0.09 9.68
N ILE A 251 10.51 -0.73 8.89
CA ILE A 251 10.55 -0.81 7.42
C ILE A 251 9.24 -0.29 6.82
N GLU A 252 8.10 -0.57 7.46
CA GLU A 252 6.77 -0.15 7.00
C GLU A 252 6.00 0.60 8.10
N LEU A 253 5.48 1.78 7.79
CA LEU A 253 4.70 2.61 8.70
C LEU A 253 3.41 3.14 8.03
N ASP A 254 2.26 2.85 8.63
CA ASP A 254 0.96 3.32 8.14
C ASP A 254 0.23 4.15 9.22
N LEU A 255 0.22 5.46 9.03
CA LEU A 255 -0.43 6.49 9.84
C LEU A 255 -1.62 7.13 9.10
N ARG A 256 -2.28 6.38 8.21
CA ARG A 256 -3.46 6.90 7.49
C ARG A 256 -4.55 7.33 8.46
N ALA A 257 -5.18 8.46 8.18
CA ALA A 257 -6.24 9.06 8.99
C ALA A 257 -5.86 9.32 10.46
N CYS A 258 -4.56 9.47 10.78
CA CYS A 258 -4.09 10.04 12.04
C CYS A 258 -4.18 11.56 11.99
N SER A 259 -5.19 12.15 12.63
CA SER A 259 -5.54 13.57 12.49
C SER A 259 -4.75 14.54 13.39
N GLN A 260 -3.95 14.05 14.34
CA GLN A 260 -3.13 14.87 15.27
C GLN A 260 -1.62 14.75 15.03
N ILE A 261 -1.22 14.11 13.92
CA ILE A 261 0.18 13.93 13.50
C ILE A 261 0.55 15.03 12.50
N SER A 262 1.62 15.78 12.75
CA SER A 262 2.11 16.85 11.86
C SER A 262 3.50 16.54 11.28
N ASP A 263 4.04 17.49 10.50
CA ASP A 263 5.44 17.50 10.04
C ASP A 263 6.44 17.21 11.17
N VAL A 264 6.16 17.59 12.43
CA VAL A 264 7.01 17.35 13.61
C VAL A 264 7.25 15.84 13.83
N SER A 265 6.19 15.03 13.79
CA SER A 265 6.34 13.57 13.85
C SER A 265 7.16 13.03 12.70
N ILE A 266 6.94 13.54 11.48
CA ILE A 266 7.58 12.99 10.28
C ILE A 266 9.09 13.24 10.30
N VAL A 267 9.53 14.42 10.71
CA VAL A 267 10.96 14.72 10.96
C VAL A 267 11.55 13.77 12.00
N SER A 268 10.82 13.47 13.07
CA SER A 268 11.30 12.56 14.11
C SER A 268 11.34 11.10 13.65
N ILE A 269 10.34 10.64 12.90
CA ILE A 269 10.30 9.31 12.26
C ILE A 269 11.53 9.10 11.39
N VAL A 270 11.86 10.07 10.52
CA VAL A 270 13.03 10.01 9.64
C VAL A 270 14.32 9.86 10.46
N LYS A 271 14.44 10.61 11.56
CA LYS A 271 15.62 10.60 12.43
C LYS A 271 15.86 9.26 13.13
N HIS A 272 14.81 8.55 13.55
CA HIS A 272 14.95 7.34 14.37
C HIS A 272 14.67 6.03 13.62
N CYS A 273 13.99 6.07 12.46
CA CYS A 273 13.67 4.89 11.64
C CYS A 273 14.39 4.93 10.27
N PRO A 274 15.74 4.90 10.21
CA PRO A 274 16.49 5.06 8.95
C PRO A 274 16.30 3.90 7.95
N LYS A 275 15.75 2.77 8.41
CA LYS A 275 15.45 1.59 7.57
C LYS A 275 14.08 1.68 6.86
N LEU A 276 13.33 2.75 7.06
CA LEU A 276 11.96 2.88 6.56
C LEU A 276 11.93 2.92 5.02
N GLN A 277 11.11 2.04 4.43
CA GLN A 277 10.96 1.87 2.98
C GLN A 277 9.56 2.24 2.49
N SER A 278 8.55 2.07 3.34
CA SER A 278 7.15 2.35 3.02
C SER A 278 6.52 3.21 4.10
N ILE A 279 5.98 4.38 3.73
CA ILE A 279 5.19 5.21 4.63
C ILE A 279 3.85 5.62 4.01
N ASN A 280 2.79 5.62 4.82
CA ASN A 280 1.48 6.10 4.41
C ASN A 280 0.91 7.09 5.43
N LEU A 281 0.69 8.33 5.00
CA LEU A 281 0.24 9.48 5.78
C LEU A 281 -1.16 9.96 5.37
N GLY A 282 -1.79 9.31 4.39
CA GLY A 282 -3.00 9.82 3.74
C GLY A 282 -4.20 10.01 4.69
N ARG A 283 -4.91 11.13 4.56
CA ARG A 283 -5.91 11.63 5.51
C ARG A 283 -6.93 12.54 4.83
N HIS A 284 -8.06 12.76 5.50
CA HIS A 284 -9.12 13.70 5.07
C HIS A 284 -9.42 14.79 6.10
N GLU A 285 -9.16 14.51 7.38
CA GLU A 285 -9.21 15.49 8.47
C GLU A 285 -7.79 15.99 8.77
N ASN A 286 -7.65 17.28 9.09
CA ASN A 286 -6.37 17.93 9.41
C ASN A 286 -5.25 17.65 8.38
N SER A 287 -5.62 17.63 7.11
CA SER A 287 -4.73 17.43 5.96
C SER A 287 -3.58 18.43 5.91
N HIS A 288 -3.86 19.67 6.36
CA HIS A 288 -2.93 20.80 6.33
C HIS A 288 -1.75 20.68 7.32
N LEU A 289 -1.78 19.71 8.24
CA LEU A 289 -0.67 19.44 9.18
C LEU A 289 0.50 18.68 8.54
N ILE A 290 0.31 18.14 7.33
CA ILE A 290 1.36 17.49 6.54
C ILE A 290 1.59 18.34 5.29
N THR A 291 2.79 18.91 5.20
CA THR A 291 3.17 19.84 4.14
C THR A 291 4.33 19.29 3.31
N ASP A 292 4.84 20.09 2.37
CA ASP A 292 6.09 19.78 1.67
C ASP A 292 7.29 19.55 2.63
N LEU A 293 7.25 20.07 3.87
CA LEU A 293 8.26 19.80 4.92
C LEU A 293 8.36 18.30 5.26
N SER A 294 7.23 17.62 5.43
CA SER A 294 7.20 16.16 5.65
C SER A 294 7.89 15.41 4.51
N ILE A 295 7.70 15.84 3.27
CA ILE A 295 8.25 15.12 2.11
C ILE A 295 9.73 15.42 1.92
N MET A 296 10.17 16.66 2.20
CA MET A 296 11.59 16.99 2.28
C MET A 296 12.29 16.14 3.35
N ALA A 297 11.71 15.99 4.55
CA ALA A 297 12.26 15.10 5.56
C ALA A 297 12.31 13.64 5.08
N LEU A 298 11.20 13.10 4.56
CA LEU A 298 11.14 11.71 4.06
C LEU A 298 12.10 11.45 2.89
N SER A 299 12.44 12.48 2.11
CA SER A 299 13.39 12.35 1.00
C SER A 299 14.84 12.10 1.42
N GLU A 300 15.17 12.24 2.72
CA GLU A 300 16.48 11.87 3.26
C GLU A 300 16.58 10.38 3.67
N LEU A 301 15.48 9.61 3.65
CA LEU A 301 15.48 8.16 3.89
C LEU A 301 16.06 7.40 2.69
N GLU A 302 17.27 6.87 2.79
CA GLU A 302 18.00 6.19 1.69
C GLU A 302 17.17 5.10 0.97
N ASN A 303 16.29 4.41 1.70
CA ASN A 303 15.59 3.21 1.24
C ASN A 303 14.10 3.43 0.91
N LEU A 304 13.63 4.68 0.82
CA LEU A 304 12.22 4.97 0.54
C LEU A 304 11.81 4.48 -0.88
N THR A 305 10.83 3.58 -0.95
CA THR A 305 10.30 3.01 -2.20
C THR A 305 8.77 3.19 -2.35
N THR A 306 8.05 3.37 -1.24
CA THR A 306 6.58 3.49 -1.24
C THR A 306 6.13 4.68 -0.39
N LEU A 307 5.38 5.58 -1.01
CA LEU A 307 4.84 6.78 -0.34
C LEU A 307 3.35 6.95 -0.64
N GLY A 308 2.54 6.98 0.42
CA GLY A 308 1.13 7.37 0.36
C GLY A 308 0.87 8.67 1.12
N ILE A 309 0.35 9.67 0.42
CA ILE A 309 0.09 11.02 0.95
C ILE A 309 -1.30 11.53 0.52
N SER A 310 -2.23 10.60 0.28
CA SER A 310 -3.56 10.90 -0.25
C SER A 310 -4.34 11.87 0.64
N GLY A 311 -4.87 12.94 0.06
CA GLY A 311 -5.69 13.94 0.74
C GLY A 311 -4.90 14.96 1.56
N CYS A 312 -3.57 14.93 1.55
CA CYS A 312 -2.74 16.02 2.06
C CYS A 312 -2.79 17.21 1.09
N ASP A 313 -3.55 18.25 1.45
CA ASP A 313 -3.85 19.42 0.62
C ASP A 313 -2.72 20.46 0.60
N LYS A 314 -1.78 20.40 1.55
CA LYS A 314 -0.57 21.26 1.63
C LYS A 314 0.68 20.65 1.00
N ILE A 315 0.51 19.64 0.15
CA ILE A 315 1.57 19.07 -0.67
C ILE A 315 1.45 19.57 -2.11
N SER A 316 2.55 20.11 -2.64
CA SER A 316 2.64 20.74 -3.95
C SER A 316 3.59 20.01 -4.90
N ASP A 317 3.81 20.57 -6.09
CA ASP A 317 4.83 20.12 -7.03
C ASP A 317 6.25 20.07 -6.42
N VAL A 318 6.55 20.86 -5.40
CA VAL A 318 7.84 20.89 -4.68
C VAL A 318 8.19 19.53 -4.09
N SER A 319 7.23 18.89 -3.41
CA SER A 319 7.39 17.52 -2.90
C SER A 319 7.72 16.51 -4.00
N ILE A 320 7.10 16.66 -5.16
CA ILE A 320 7.25 15.72 -6.27
C ILE A 320 8.64 15.87 -6.93
N TRP A 321 9.11 17.10 -7.12
CA TRP A 321 10.49 17.36 -7.56
C TRP A 321 11.53 16.87 -6.55
N GLN A 322 11.29 17.03 -5.25
CA GLN A 322 12.21 16.54 -4.21
C GLN A 322 12.31 15.01 -4.23
N LEU A 323 11.17 14.30 -4.34
CA LEU A 323 11.14 12.84 -4.48
C LEU A 323 11.80 12.37 -5.78
N TYR A 324 11.64 13.12 -6.87
CA TYR A 324 12.35 12.84 -8.12
C TYR A 324 13.87 12.95 -7.92
N ASN A 325 14.36 14.08 -7.40
CA ASN A 325 15.78 14.33 -7.20
C ASN A 325 16.47 13.31 -6.27
N LYS A 326 15.78 12.85 -5.22
CA LYS A 326 16.33 11.95 -4.20
C LYS A 326 16.04 10.47 -4.44
N HIS A 327 14.91 10.12 -5.05
CA HIS A 327 14.39 8.74 -5.11
C HIS A 327 13.90 8.28 -6.50
N SER A 328 14.22 9.01 -7.58
CA SER A 328 13.94 8.63 -8.98
C SER A 328 14.00 7.11 -9.22
N THR A 329 15.17 6.50 -8.98
CA THR A 329 15.44 5.09 -9.29
C THR A 329 14.93 4.10 -8.26
N ARG A 330 14.47 4.56 -7.08
CA ARG A 330 14.00 3.71 -5.97
C ARG A 330 12.48 3.68 -5.81
N MET A 331 11.78 4.74 -6.21
CA MET A 331 10.33 4.83 -6.04
C MET A 331 9.61 3.75 -6.86
N VAL A 332 8.87 2.87 -6.17
CA VAL A 332 8.05 1.79 -6.75
C VAL A 332 6.57 2.15 -6.71
N ARG A 333 6.10 2.82 -5.65
CA ARG A 333 4.70 3.24 -5.52
C ARG A 333 4.55 4.64 -4.94
N LEU A 334 3.79 5.48 -5.65
CA LEU A 334 3.45 6.84 -5.22
C LEU A 334 1.94 7.04 -5.26
N SER A 335 1.37 7.53 -4.16
CA SER A 335 -0.08 7.73 -4.03
C SER A 335 -0.41 9.14 -3.53
N ILE A 336 -0.81 9.99 -4.48
CA ILE A 336 -1.06 11.43 -4.33
C ILE A 336 -2.53 11.82 -4.52
N ASN A 337 -3.44 10.85 -4.39
CA ASN A 337 -4.88 11.06 -4.58
C ASN A 337 -5.39 12.26 -3.76
N GLY A 338 -6.08 13.21 -4.38
CA GLY A 338 -6.66 14.36 -3.67
C GLY A 338 -5.65 15.39 -3.15
N CYS A 339 -4.37 15.30 -3.52
CA CYS A 339 -3.42 16.39 -3.33
C CYS A 339 -3.74 17.49 -4.37
N THR A 340 -4.41 18.56 -3.93
CA THR A 340 -5.00 19.58 -4.80
C THR A 340 -4.01 20.61 -5.33
N GLN A 341 -2.81 20.72 -4.75
CA GLN A 341 -1.74 21.64 -5.19
C GLN A 341 -0.67 20.99 -6.09
N ILE A 342 -0.81 19.70 -6.42
CA ILE A 342 0.04 19.06 -7.43
C ILE A 342 -0.55 19.34 -8.82
N THR A 343 0.30 19.80 -9.74
CA THR A 343 -0.11 20.25 -11.06
C THR A 343 0.58 19.47 -12.18
N ASP A 344 0.18 19.80 -13.40
CA ASP A 344 0.83 19.35 -14.62
C ASP A 344 2.35 19.62 -14.68
N ASN A 345 2.90 20.56 -13.90
CA ASN A 345 4.31 20.94 -13.96
C ASN A 345 5.23 19.79 -13.49
N SER A 346 5.07 19.33 -12.24
CA SER A 346 5.89 18.22 -11.72
C SER A 346 5.73 16.93 -12.53
N ILE A 347 4.50 16.65 -12.98
CA ILE A 347 4.22 15.53 -13.87
C ILE A 347 4.96 15.67 -15.21
N SER A 348 5.05 16.87 -15.78
CA SER A 348 5.78 17.10 -17.05
C SER A 348 7.25 16.70 -16.94
N ASP A 349 7.91 17.07 -15.85
CA ASP A 349 9.34 16.82 -15.66
C ASP A 349 9.61 15.33 -15.43
N ILE A 350 8.73 14.64 -14.70
CA ILE A 350 8.76 13.17 -14.59
C ILE A 350 8.62 12.51 -15.96
N VAL A 351 7.66 12.96 -16.78
CA VAL A 351 7.41 12.35 -18.09
C VAL A 351 8.56 12.61 -19.06
N ALA A 352 9.09 13.84 -19.11
CA ALA A 352 10.14 14.23 -20.03
C ALA A 352 11.48 13.51 -19.76
N ASN A 353 11.80 13.26 -18.49
CA ASN A 353 13.10 12.74 -18.07
C ASN A 353 13.08 11.26 -17.66
N ASN A 354 11.98 10.52 -17.93
CA ASN A 354 11.76 9.16 -17.41
C ASN A 354 11.96 9.09 -15.88
N GLY A 355 11.39 10.07 -15.16
CA GLY A 355 11.84 10.48 -13.84
C GLY A 355 11.64 9.45 -12.73
N PHE A 356 10.76 8.47 -12.90
CA PHE A 356 10.66 7.33 -11.98
C PHE A 356 10.68 5.99 -12.75
N PRO A 357 11.87 5.50 -13.17
CA PRO A 357 11.99 4.34 -14.05
C PRO A 357 11.54 3.02 -13.40
N ASN A 358 11.43 2.96 -12.07
CA ASN A 358 10.96 1.79 -11.31
C ASN A 358 9.54 1.90 -10.74
N LEU A 359 8.84 3.04 -10.94
CA LEU A 359 7.48 3.25 -10.44
C LEU A 359 6.49 2.33 -11.16
N THR A 360 5.86 1.40 -10.44
CA THR A 360 4.86 0.47 -10.97
C THR A 360 3.43 0.92 -10.70
N VAL A 361 3.19 1.69 -9.63
CA VAL A 361 1.85 2.16 -9.24
C VAL A 361 1.86 3.67 -8.95
N LEU A 362 1.00 4.40 -9.63
CA LEU A 362 0.75 5.83 -9.44
C LEU A 362 -0.74 6.07 -9.18
N ASP A 363 -1.11 6.34 -7.92
CA ASP A 363 -2.50 6.63 -7.54
C ASP A 363 -2.74 8.17 -7.56
N ILE A 364 -3.54 8.69 -8.50
CA ILE A 364 -3.76 10.13 -8.81
C ILE A 364 -5.24 10.55 -8.85
N ARG A 365 -6.11 9.82 -8.13
CA ARG A 365 -7.55 10.09 -8.07
C ARG A 365 -7.82 11.49 -7.52
N ASN A 366 -8.75 12.24 -8.11
CA ASN A 366 -9.16 13.57 -7.66
C ASN A 366 -8.04 14.66 -7.65
N CYS A 367 -7.00 14.52 -8.49
CA CYS A 367 -5.97 15.55 -8.70
C CYS A 367 -6.40 16.54 -9.81
N ALA A 368 -7.19 17.56 -9.46
CA ALA A 368 -7.88 18.44 -10.43
C ALA A 368 -6.97 19.30 -11.34
N LEU A 369 -5.70 19.50 -10.98
CA LEU A 369 -4.75 20.33 -11.74
C LEU A 369 -3.79 19.51 -12.65
N VAL A 370 -4.00 18.19 -12.74
CA VAL A 370 -3.19 17.27 -13.55
C VAL A 370 -3.96 16.87 -14.82
N ARG A 371 -3.36 17.07 -16.01
CA ARG A 371 -3.97 16.77 -17.30
C ARG A 371 -3.49 15.42 -17.85
N PHE A 372 -4.41 14.60 -18.34
CA PHE A 372 -4.09 13.23 -18.73
C PHE A 372 -3.21 13.12 -19.98
N LYS A 373 -3.23 14.08 -20.92
CA LYS A 373 -2.45 14.04 -22.18
C LYS A 373 -0.96 13.70 -22.01
N LYS A 374 -0.30 14.16 -20.94
CA LYS A 374 1.12 13.85 -20.65
C LYS A 374 1.27 12.47 -19.99
N LEU A 375 0.41 12.14 -19.04
CA LEU A 375 0.38 10.83 -18.36
C LEU A 375 0.09 9.67 -19.31
N ILE A 376 -0.86 9.82 -20.23
CA ILE A 376 -1.19 8.82 -21.26
C ILE A 376 0.04 8.56 -22.13
N ARG A 377 0.71 9.61 -22.62
CA ARG A 377 1.96 9.49 -23.40
C ARG A 377 3.07 8.78 -22.63
N TYR A 378 3.22 9.06 -21.34
CA TYR A 378 4.20 8.40 -20.47
C TYR A 378 3.90 6.91 -20.28
N ARG A 379 2.66 6.58 -19.94
CA ARG A 379 2.19 5.19 -19.79
C ARG A 379 2.43 4.39 -21.07
N ASP A 380 2.02 4.93 -22.21
CA ASP A 380 2.11 4.27 -23.50
C ASP A 380 3.57 4.14 -23.96
N TRP A 381 4.41 5.14 -23.70
CA TRP A 381 5.85 5.08 -23.92
C TRP A 381 6.51 3.99 -23.04
N ARG A 382 6.22 3.92 -21.74
CA ARG A 382 6.78 2.89 -20.85
C ARG A 382 6.33 1.49 -21.26
N SER A 383 5.06 1.32 -21.59
CA SER A 383 4.50 0.04 -22.06
C SER A 383 5.19 -0.47 -23.34
N LYS A 384 5.65 0.45 -24.20
CA LYS A 384 6.35 0.12 -25.45
C LYS A 384 7.86 -0.12 -25.29
N TYR A 385 8.54 0.60 -24.39
CA TYR A 385 10.01 0.65 -24.35
C TYR A 385 10.65 0.13 -23.04
N LEU A 386 9.88 -0.14 -21.99
CA LEU A 386 10.38 -0.67 -20.72
C LEU A 386 9.74 -2.03 -20.39
N THR A 387 10.47 -2.85 -19.62
CA THR A 387 10.04 -4.20 -19.20
C THR A 387 8.95 -4.20 -18.12
N LYS A 388 8.71 -3.06 -17.45
CA LYS A 388 7.72 -2.91 -16.38
C LYS A 388 6.71 -1.83 -16.77
N PRO A 389 5.42 -2.17 -16.98
CA PRO A 389 4.37 -1.18 -17.20
C PRO A 389 4.09 -0.38 -15.92
N ILE A 390 3.43 0.77 -16.09
CA ILE A 390 2.93 1.59 -14.98
C ILE A 390 1.40 1.50 -14.91
N HIS A 391 0.90 1.16 -13.73
CA HIS A 391 -0.52 1.23 -13.38
C HIS A 391 -0.82 2.62 -12.85
N ILE A 392 -1.61 3.39 -13.59
CA ILE A 392 -2.08 4.71 -13.19
C ILE A 392 -3.53 4.58 -12.75
N HIS A 393 -3.83 4.86 -11.47
CA HIS A 393 -5.19 4.82 -10.94
C HIS A 393 -5.77 6.24 -10.89
N ILE A 394 -6.80 6.46 -11.71
CA ILE A 394 -7.64 7.66 -11.79
C ILE A 394 -9.01 7.40 -11.14
N SER A 395 -9.75 8.45 -10.77
CA SER A 395 -11.09 8.28 -10.18
C SER A 395 -12.11 7.90 -11.26
N ASP A 396 -13.21 7.26 -10.88
CA ASP A 396 -14.27 6.91 -11.83
C ASP A 396 -14.81 8.14 -12.57
N SER A 397 -14.95 9.27 -11.86
CA SER A 397 -15.29 10.59 -12.41
C SER A 397 -14.31 11.14 -13.46
N MET A 398 -13.07 10.62 -13.50
CA MET A 398 -12.03 11.04 -14.44
C MET A 398 -11.82 10.02 -15.57
N LYS A 399 -12.44 8.83 -15.52
CA LYS A 399 -12.25 7.77 -16.52
C LYS A 399 -12.72 8.20 -17.91
N GLU A 400 -13.91 8.76 -18.01
CA GLU A 400 -14.48 9.20 -19.29
C GLU A 400 -13.60 10.26 -19.96
N GLU A 401 -13.16 11.28 -19.22
CA GLU A 401 -12.25 12.31 -19.74
C GLU A 401 -10.91 11.72 -20.17
N PHE A 402 -10.34 10.81 -19.36
CA PHE A 402 -9.09 10.13 -19.68
C PHE A 402 -9.20 9.29 -20.96
N GLU A 403 -10.28 8.53 -21.12
CA GLU A 403 -10.54 7.72 -22.31
C GLU A 403 -10.76 8.59 -23.55
N LEU A 404 -11.50 9.70 -23.44
CA LEU A 404 -11.67 10.68 -24.52
C LEU A 404 -10.34 11.31 -24.93
N GLN A 405 -9.50 11.75 -23.97
CA GLN A 405 -8.17 12.28 -24.26
C GLN A 405 -7.26 11.22 -24.90
N GLN A 406 -7.38 9.94 -24.50
CA GLN A 406 -6.66 8.83 -25.10
C GLN A 406 -7.10 8.60 -26.56
N GLN A 407 -8.41 8.56 -26.84
CA GLN A 407 -8.93 8.43 -28.20
C GLN A 407 -8.49 9.60 -29.11
N GLN A 408 -8.54 10.84 -28.60
CA GLN A 408 -8.08 12.02 -29.32
C GLN A 408 -6.58 11.95 -29.64
N LEU A 409 -5.75 11.50 -28.70
CA LEU A 409 -4.32 11.25 -28.93
C LEU A 409 -4.07 10.20 -30.02
N TYR A 410 -4.81 9.10 -30.03
CA TYR A 410 -4.69 8.08 -31.08
C TYR A 410 -5.13 8.62 -32.45
N LYS A 411 -6.15 9.49 -32.50
CA LYS A 411 -6.58 10.16 -33.73
C LYS A 411 -5.51 11.15 -34.23
N GLU A 412 -4.98 12.02 -33.37
CA GLU A 412 -3.86 12.93 -33.67
C GLU A 412 -2.66 12.17 -34.26
N PHE A 413 -2.29 11.05 -33.64
CA PHE A 413 -1.16 10.23 -34.07
C PHE A 413 -1.39 9.55 -35.43
N ARG A 414 -2.58 8.97 -35.64
CA ARG A 414 -2.95 8.36 -36.94
C ARG A 414 -2.97 9.40 -38.06
N THR A 415 -3.60 10.56 -37.84
CA THR A 415 -3.62 11.64 -38.84
C THR A 415 -2.20 12.13 -39.18
N ARG A 416 -1.32 12.24 -38.18
CA ARG A 416 0.09 12.59 -38.42
C ARG A 416 0.81 11.56 -39.29
N ILE A 417 0.67 10.26 -39.00
CA ILE A 417 1.26 9.20 -39.83
C ILE A 417 0.75 9.28 -41.27
N MET A 418 -0.56 9.46 -41.48
CA MET A 418 -1.12 9.57 -42.83
C MET A 418 -0.59 10.81 -43.57
N ASN A 419 -0.41 11.94 -42.88
CA ASN A 419 0.18 13.13 -43.47
C ASN A 419 1.67 12.95 -43.81
N ASP A 420 2.44 12.33 -42.92
CA ASP A 420 3.87 12.04 -43.14
C ASP A 420 4.05 11.04 -44.31
N LEU A 421 3.18 10.03 -44.44
CA LEU A 421 3.13 9.10 -45.58
C LEU A 421 2.73 9.79 -46.89
N ASN A 422 1.66 10.59 -46.88
CA ASN A 422 1.24 11.37 -48.06
C ASN A 422 2.34 12.34 -48.51
N LYS A 423 3.07 12.93 -47.56
CA LYS A 423 4.22 13.79 -47.87
C LYS A 423 5.33 12.99 -48.55
N TRP A 424 5.73 11.85 -47.99
CA TRP A 424 6.75 10.98 -48.57
C TRP A 424 6.40 10.51 -49.99
N VAL A 425 5.17 10.03 -50.21
CA VAL A 425 4.68 9.59 -51.54
C VAL A 425 4.75 10.71 -52.59
N ASN A 426 4.46 11.95 -52.19
CA ASN A 426 4.48 13.13 -53.09
C ASN A 426 5.85 13.83 -53.18
N GLU A 427 6.86 13.40 -52.42
CA GLU A 427 8.25 13.89 -52.53
C GLU A 427 9.14 12.94 -53.37
N GLU A 428 8.68 11.73 -53.69
CA GLU A 428 9.33 10.77 -54.61
C GLU A 428 8.74 10.74 -56.03
N SER A 429 7.81 11.66 -56.33
CA SER A 429 7.10 11.81 -57.62
C SER A 429 7.40 13.14 -58.32
#